data_AF-A0AAV9DYZ9-F1
#
_entry.id   AF-A0AAV9DYZ9-F1
#
_cell.length_a   1.000
_cell.length_b   1.000
_cell.length_c   1.000
_cell.angle_alpha   90.00
_cell.angle_beta   90.00
_cell.angle_gamma   90.00
#
_symmetry.space_group_name_H-M   'P 1'
#
loop_
_entity.id
_entity.type
_entity.pdbx_description
1 polymer ?
#
loop_
_entity_poly.entity_id
_entity_poly.type
_entity_poly.pdbx_seq_one_letter_code
_entity_poly.pdbx_strand_id
1 'polypeptide(L)'
;MGEIDTKPIESVQAALSLFGGKYDQRTYRLANSEETEKEKELDILQKDLANYKVQCEIKESAHKQALLELDVCHKTIEDISSQLIFAEVDRGRYIVECREAHTRIAQLEAENKEISGQLSGSKDDDHMLLVFDELKSNKSELFQLKAEVGAAKELNVALTGEAELTKFAAQMEEKNTEELLKHISELNDAVLSSKLEAIESEKKSSFFMEMESEIKNATAAALQAQEQLDEMRERLNTRKDLENWMASQSLFINSLQLEVKQANESRIISVKAASEAMEKLNMIKLEMEQMEVINSERLIYTETVLAQLTQSEEELRNANVEVDKLNHQINLITKDMKMLKDELDEVRERELESQVEFAMLKSELHKQKSKVAAAEAAEARVMSTKTGLYLAVQRLAVEAEEAKNEIRSLKPLAKDAEADLKTEIDHLGNPKNIITTHDLETKNCPVVDTKIDNEEGDSSSNLSGFHSCITISTEEYESLKRNAEGFDNVMDSPPEVSSHPAESELRYELDKLKDELENAKVEIRTLKSLAEEAVRRAELSDKAKLAVEDQLRKWRHMKQRTRTASGAHQGETTHDCRNLSADIEPLVSRPPMYNGIPSHYVPLSKVLNMKF
;
A
#
# COMPACT_ATOMS: atom_id res chain seq x y z
N MET A 1 -18.53 -18.99 100.25
CA MET A 1 -19.20 -20.09 99.52
C MET A 1 -19.58 -19.54 98.16
N GLY A 2 -18.95 -19.89 97.03
CA GLY A 2 -17.59 -20.39 96.78
C GLY A 2 -17.03 -19.57 95.59
N GLU A 3 -15.98 -19.93 94.86
CA GLU A 3 -14.98 -21.00 94.96
C GLU A 3 -13.79 -20.54 94.08
N ILE A 4 -12.53 -20.89 94.38
CA ILE A 4 -11.35 -20.40 93.62
C ILE A 4 -10.81 -21.52 92.74
N ASP A 5 -10.81 -21.33 91.41
CA ASP A 5 -10.27 -22.29 90.45
C ASP A 5 -8.73 -22.23 90.41
N THR A 6 -8.08 -23.18 91.09
CA THR A 6 -6.62 -23.34 91.10
C THR A 6 -6.20 -24.56 90.31
N LYS A 7 -6.03 -24.42 88.99
CA LYS A 7 -5.44 -25.46 88.13
C LYS A 7 -3.91 -25.38 88.13
N PRO A 8 -3.18 -26.52 88.13
CA PRO A 8 -1.73 -26.55 88.12
C PRO A 8 -1.15 -26.18 86.74
N ILE A 9 0.08 -25.67 86.73
CA ILE A 9 0.79 -25.27 85.51
C ILE A 9 1.41 -26.50 84.84
N GLU A 10 1.15 -26.70 83.56
CA GLU A 10 1.75 -27.78 82.75
C GLU A 10 3.23 -27.49 82.39
N SER A 11 4.00 -28.54 82.10
CA SER A 11 5.47 -28.41 82.05
C SER A 11 6.00 -27.81 80.73
N VAL A 12 7.07 -27.02 80.85
CA VAL A 12 7.79 -26.36 79.74
C VAL A 12 8.27 -27.33 78.67
N GLN A 13 8.42 -28.62 79.00
CA GLN A 13 8.85 -29.67 78.07
C GLN A 13 7.83 -29.93 76.94
N ALA A 14 6.53 -29.67 77.15
CA ALA A 14 5.52 -29.81 76.11
C ALA A 14 5.69 -28.77 74.97
N ALA A 15 6.02 -27.52 75.32
CA ALA A 15 6.15 -26.42 74.36
C ALA A 15 7.30 -26.62 73.36
N LEU A 16 8.38 -27.31 73.76
CA LEU A 16 9.56 -27.54 72.92
C LEU A 16 9.36 -28.61 71.84
N SER A 17 8.29 -29.41 71.92
CA SER A 17 8.01 -30.46 70.93
C SER A 17 7.38 -29.94 69.62
N LEU A 18 6.95 -28.68 69.57
CA LEU A 18 6.19 -28.10 68.44
C LEU A 18 7.03 -27.48 67.33
N PHE A 19 8.35 -27.29 67.53
CA PHE A 19 9.23 -26.59 66.59
C PHE A 19 10.39 -27.45 66.03
N GLY A 20 10.22 -28.78 66.02
CA GLY A 20 11.29 -29.77 65.77
C GLY A 20 11.15 -30.67 64.53
N GLY A 21 11.00 -30.10 63.32
CA GLY A 21 10.98 -30.86 62.05
C GLY A 21 11.52 -30.03 60.89
N LYS A 22 12.84 -30.03 60.63
CA LYS A 22 13.62 -30.99 59.79
C LYS A 22 13.64 -30.60 58.30
N TYR A 23 14.86 -30.35 57.82
CA TYR A 23 15.22 -30.16 56.41
C TYR A 23 15.03 -31.45 55.60
N ASP A 24 14.89 -31.31 54.28
CA ASP A 24 15.48 -32.27 53.33
C ASP A 24 16.09 -31.57 52.10
N GLN A 25 16.84 -32.31 51.26
CA GLN A 25 17.99 -31.74 50.55
C GLN A 25 18.29 -32.33 49.14
N ARG A 26 18.51 -31.43 48.15
CA ARG A 26 18.93 -31.70 46.73
C ARG A 26 17.83 -32.36 45.86
N THR A 27 17.90 -32.45 44.51
CA THR A 27 19.01 -32.24 43.54
C THR A 27 18.52 -31.74 42.17
N TYR A 28 19.41 -31.14 41.37
CA TYR A 28 19.19 -30.67 39.99
C TYR A 28 18.75 -31.76 38.98
N ARG A 29 17.76 -31.42 38.11
CA ARG A 29 17.71 -31.60 36.63
C ARG A 29 16.27 -31.86 36.14
N LEU A 30 15.62 -30.88 35.50
CA LEU A 30 14.75 -31.08 34.33
C LEU A 30 14.32 -29.74 33.68
N ALA A 31 15.26 -28.87 33.30
CA ALA A 31 15.02 -27.47 32.89
C ALA A 31 13.82 -27.21 31.94
N ASN A 32 13.52 -28.10 30.99
CA ASN A 32 12.42 -27.96 30.02
C ASN A 32 11.09 -28.61 30.45
N SER A 33 11.06 -29.35 31.56
CA SER A 33 9.82 -29.70 32.28
C SER A 33 9.56 -28.63 33.36
N GLU A 34 10.63 -28.30 34.10
CA GLU A 34 10.70 -27.27 35.14
C GLU A 34 10.09 -25.93 34.70
N GLU A 35 10.23 -25.50 33.45
CA GLU A 35 9.65 -24.23 32.99
C GLU A 35 8.11 -24.29 32.91
N THR A 36 7.56 -25.39 32.39
CA THR A 36 6.10 -25.62 32.36
C THR A 36 5.53 -26.04 33.72
N GLU A 37 6.38 -26.54 34.62
CA GLU A 37 6.02 -26.84 36.02
C GLU A 37 5.99 -25.55 36.82
N LYS A 38 7.01 -24.69 36.72
CA LYS A 38 7.03 -23.35 37.33
C LYS A 38 5.92 -22.45 36.80
N GLU A 39 5.56 -22.54 35.53
CA GLU A 39 4.41 -21.79 34.98
C GLU A 39 3.08 -22.25 35.59
N LYS A 40 2.89 -23.57 35.78
CA LYS A 40 1.73 -24.12 36.51
C LYS A 40 1.77 -23.79 38.00
N GLU A 41 2.93 -23.82 38.65
CA GLU A 41 3.13 -23.40 40.03
C GLU A 41 2.81 -21.91 40.20
N LEU A 42 3.21 -21.05 39.24
CA LEU A 42 2.88 -19.63 39.24
C LEU A 42 1.38 -19.38 39.03
N ASP A 43 0.72 -20.10 38.12
CA ASP A 43 -0.74 -20.03 37.93
C ASP A 43 -1.51 -20.55 39.17
N ILE A 44 -1.03 -21.61 39.82
CA ILE A 44 -1.54 -22.08 41.12
C ILE A 44 -1.33 -21.02 42.20
N LEU A 45 -0.12 -20.46 42.34
CA LEU A 45 0.19 -19.41 43.31
C LEU A 45 -0.59 -18.12 43.06
N GLN A 46 -0.90 -17.80 41.80
CA GLN A 46 -1.72 -16.64 41.43
C GLN A 46 -3.20 -16.88 41.76
N LYS A 47 -3.71 -18.11 41.58
CA LYS A 47 -5.05 -18.53 42.02
C LYS A 47 -5.16 -18.55 43.54
N ASP A 48 -4.15 -19.06 44.24
CA ASP A 48 -4.07 -19.03 45.70
C ASP A 48 -3.97 -17.60 46.23
N LEU A 49 -3.16 -16.72 45.62
CA LEU A 49 -3.09 -15.30 45.99
C LEU A 49 -4.44 -14.60 45.80
N ALA A 50 -5.16 -14.88 44.71
CA ALA A 50 -6.51 -14.36 44.50
C ALA A 50 -7.50 -14.90 45.56
N ASN A 51 -7.41 -16.19 45.89
CA ASN A 51 -8.22 -16.83 46.94
C ASN A 51 -7.94 -16.22 48.32
N TYR A 52 -6.66 -16.05 48.71
CA TYR A 52 -6.28 -15.37 49.94
C TYR A 52 -6.73 -13.91 49.98
N LYS A 53 -6.67 -13.18 48.86
CA LYS A 53 -7.19 -11.80 48.76
C LYS A 53 -8.70 -11.75 49.04
N VAL A 54 -9.48 -12.62 48.40
CA VAL A 54 -10.93 -12.73 48.65
C VAL A 54 -11.23 -13.15 50.10
N GLN A 55 -10.47 -14.09 50.67
CA GLN A 55 -10.61 -14.46 52.09
C GLN A 55 -10.26 -13.31 53.05
N CYS A 56 -9.29 -12.47 52.72
CA CYS A 56 -8.97 -11.26 53.49
C CYS A 56 -10.11 -10.23 53.40
N GLU A 57 -10.67 -9.97 52.21
CA GLU A 57 -11.81 -9.06 52.02
C GLU A 57 -13.07 -9.54 52.75
N ILE A 58 -13.33 -10.85 52.77
CA ILE A 58 -14.40 -11.47 53.57
C ILE A 58 -14.13 -11.30 55.08
N LYS A 59 -12.90 -11.55 55.55
CA LYS A 59 -12.55 -11.38 56.97
C LYS A 59 -12.59 -9.92 57.41
N GLU A 60 -12.18 -8.99 56.55
CA GLU A 60 -12.27 -7.55 56.79
C GLU A 60 -13.72 -7.05 56.86
N SER A 61 -14.59 -7.50 55.95
CA SER A 61 -16.02 -7.13 55.98
C SER A 61 -16.72 -7.70 57.20
N ALA A 62 -16.45 -8.97 57.56
CA ALA A 62 -16.93 -9.57 58.81
C ALA A 62 -16.42 -8.82 60.06
N HIS A 63 -15.15 -8.38 60.08
CA HIS A 63 -14.60 -7.60 61.18
C HIS A 63 -15.23 -6.20 61.28
N LYS A 64 -15.45 -5.52 60.14
CA LYS A 64 -16.14 -4.22 60.07
C LYS A 64 -17.59 -4.33 60.56
N GLN A 65 -18.30 -5.40 60.20
CA GLN A 65 -19.65 -5.67 60.71
C GLN A 65 -19.65 -5.97 62.22
N ALA A 66 -18.74 -6.81 62.71
CA ALA A 66 -18.63 -7.11 64.14
C ALA A 66 -18.30 -5.86 64.99
N LEU A 67 -17.54 -4.90 64.46
CA LEU A 67 -17.31 -3.60 65.11
C LEU A 67 -18.58 -2.73 65.18
N LEU A 68 -19.43 -2.75 64.15
CA LEU A 68 -20.71 -2.04 64.16
C LEU A 68 -21.69 -2.69 65.16
N GLU A 69 -21.76 -4.02 65.20
CA GLU A 69 -22.58 -4.77 66.17
C GLU A 69 -22.11 -4.52 67.61
N LEU A 70 -20.80 -4.43 67.85
CA LEU A 70 -20.21 -4.06 69.14
C LEU A 70 -20.55 -2.62 69.56
N ASP A 71 -20.47 -1.65 68.65
CA ASP A 71 -20.84 -0.24 68.89
C ASP A 71 -22.33 -0.08 69.23
N VAL A 72 -23.22 -0.82 68.55
CA VAL A 72 -24.64 -0.90 68.90
C VAL A 72 -24.83 -1.51 70.30
N CYS A 73 -24.12 -2.60 70.62
CA CYS A 73 -24.18 -3.21 71.95
C CYS A 73 -23.70 -2.24 73.04
N HIS A 74 -22.59 -1.52 72.82
CA HIS A 74 -22.07 -0.52 73.75
C HIS A 74 -23.11 0.56 74.07
N LYS A 75 -23.72 1.15 73.04
CA LYS A 75 -24.75 2.20 73.19
C LYS A 75 -25.98 1.70 73.96
N THR A 76 -26.45 0.49 73.69
CA THR A 76 -27.57 -0.09 74.46
C THR A 76 -27.22 -0.36 75.92
N ILE A 77 -25.96 -0.70 76.23
CA ILE A 77 -25.47 -0.84 77.61
C ILE A 77 -25.38 0.52 78.31
N GLU A 78 -24.91 1.58 77.62
CA GLU A 78 -24.87 2.96 78.15
C GLU A 78 -26.28 3.50 78.44
N ASP A 79 -27.23 3.29 77.54
CA ASP A 79 -28.64 3.67 77.72
C ASP A 79 -29.29 2.94 78.90
N ILE A 80 -29.06 1.63 79.05
CA ILE A 80 -29.60 0.82 80.16
C ILE A 80 -28.93 1.19 81.50
N SER A 81 -27.61 1.41 81.50
CA SER A 81 -26.85 1.84 82.68
C SER A 81 -27.36 3.20 83.18
N SER A 82 -27.58 4.15 82.27
CA SER A 82 -28.15 5.46 82.59
C SER A 82 -29.56 5.34 83.21
N GLN A 83 -30.44 4.53 82.62
CA GLN A 83 -31.78 4.28 83.16
C GLN A 83 -31.75 3.63 84.55
N LEU A 84 -30.82 2.69 84.79
CA LEU A 84 -30.64 2.04 86.09
C LEU A 84 -30.20 3.04 87.17
N ILE A 85 -29.27 3.94 86.84
CA ILE A 85 -28.81 5.00 87.78
C ILE A 85 -29.98 5.92 88.18
N PHE A 86 -30.81 6.36 87.23
CA PHE A 86 -31.99 7.17 87.55
C PHE A 86 -33.00 6.41 88.43
N ALA A 87 -33.26 5.14 88.15
CA ALA A 87 -34.17 4.30 88.95
C ALA A 87 -33.66 4.09 90.39
N GLU A 88 -32.35 3.93 90.59
CA GLU A 88 -31.71 3.77 91.90
C GLU A 88 -31.81 5.06 92.74
N VAL A 89 -31.60 6.23 92.12
CA VAL A 89 -31.76 7.55 92.76
C VAL A 89 -33.21 7.80 93.18
N ASP A 90 -34.17 7.51 92.30
CA ASP A 90 -35.60 7.62 92.59
C ASP A 90 -36.03 6.70 93.73
N ARG A 91 -35.58 5.44 93.73
CA ARG A 91 -35.79 4.48 94.83
C ARG A 91 -35.23 5.02 96.15
N GLY A 92 -34.06 5.66 96.12
CA GLY A 92 -33.46 6.32 97.28
C GLY A 92 -34.35 7.43 97.85
N ARG A 93 -34.89 8.30 97.00
CA ARG A 93 -35.78 9.40 97.40
C ARG A 93 -37.06 8.89 98.09
N TYR A 94 -37.78 7.94 97.48
CA TYR A 94 -39.02 7.41 98.06
C TYR A 94 -38.81 6.72 99.42
N ILE A 95 -37.64 6.14 99.69
CA ILE A 95 -37.30 5.54 101.00
C ILE A 95 -37.16 6.62 102.09
N VAL A 96 -36.69 7.82 101.76
CA VAL A 96 -36.60 8.95 102.71
C VAL A 96 -38.00 9.48 103.00
N GLU A 97 -38.78 9.80 101.97
CA GLU A 97 -40.18 10.27 102.10
C GLU A 97 -41.04 9.31 102.94
N CYS A 98 -40.88 8.00 102.74
CA CYS A 98 -41.59 6.99 103.53
C CYS A 98 -41.22 6.99 105.02
N ARG A 99 -39.96 7.32 105.38
CA ARG A 99 -39.55 7.42 106.80
C ARG A 99 -40.16 8.65 107.47
N GLU A 100 -40.16 9.78 106.77
CA GLU A 100 -40.73 11.05 107.24
C GLU A 100 -42.25 10.95 107.43
N ALA A 101 -42.95 10.26 106.52
CA ALA A 101 -44.37 9.97 106.68
C ALA A 101 -44.66 9.14 107.95
N HIS A 102 -43.86 8.10 108.23
CA HIS A 102 -44.04 7.27 109.44
C HIS A 102 -43.75 8.05 110.74
N THR A 103 -42.75 8.93 110.78
CA THR A 103 -42.48 9.73 111.99
C THR A 103 -43.60 10.72 112.27
N ARG A 104 -44.19 11.36 111.26
CA ARG A 104 -45.33 12.28 111.49
C ARG A 104 -46.61 11.56 111.91
N ILE A 105 -46.86 10.35 111.42
CA ILE A 105 -48.00 9.52 111.86
C ILE A 105 -47.87 9.19 113.35
N ALA A 106 -46.72 8.65 113.79
CA ALA A 106 -46.49 8.30 115.19
C ALA A 106 -46.62 9.50 116.15
N GLN A 107 -46.29 10.71 115.67
CA GLN A 107 -46.46 11.95 116.44
C GLN A 107 -47.95 12.32 116.61
N LEU A 108 -48.74 12.24 115.54
CA LEU A 108 -50.20 12.49 115.56
C LEU A 108 -50.97 11.47 116.41
N GLU A 109 -50.51 10.23 116.50
CA GLU A 109 -51.08 9.19 117.37
C GLU A 109 -50.83 9.48 118.86
N ALA A 110 -49.71 10.12 119.20
CA ALA A 110 -49.44 10.60 120.56
C ALA A 110 -50.32 11.82 120.91
N GLU A 111 -50.40 12.82 120.03
CA GLU A 111 -51.22 14.04 120.21
C GLU A 111 -52.69 13.70 120.52
N ASN A 112 -53.30 12.77 119.76
CA ASN A 112 -54.69 12.33 119.99
C ASN A 112 -54.92 11.63 121.33
N LYS A 113 -53.89 10.99 121.89
CA LYS A 113 -53.99 10.23 123.14
C LYS A 113 -54.03 11.15 124.37
N GLU A 114 -53.38 12.31 124.29
CA GLU A 114 -53.35 13.30 125.37
C GLU A 114 -54.69 14.06 125.50
N ILE A 115 -55.25 14.53 124.38
CA ILE A 115 -56.51 15.29 124.34
C ILE A 115 -57.67 14.48 124.95
N SER A 116 -57.69 13.17 124.73
CA SER A 116 -58.68 12.24 125.30
C SER A 116 -58.66 12.18 126.84
N GLY A 117 -57.54 12.50 127.47
CA GLY A 117 -57.38 12.44 128.93
C GLY A 117 -57.85 13.69 129.70
N GLN A 118 -58.03 14.83 129.03
CA GLN A 118 -58.21 16.13 129.71
C GLN A 118 -59.68 16.53 129.91
N LEU A 119 -60.65 15.80 129.34
CA LEU A 119 -62.04 16.26 129.20
C LEU A 119 -63.01 15.81 130.33
N SER A 120 -62.54 15.72 131.57
CA SER A 120 -63.35 15.27 132.73
C SER A 120 -62.87 15.87 134.06
N GLY A 121 -63.41 17.03 134.48
CA GLY A 121 -62.95 17.67 135.73
C GLY A 121 -63.69 18.91 136.26
N SER A 122 -64.89 18.72 136.82
CA SER A 122 -65.48 19.55 137.91
C SER A 122 -66.02 20.98 137.62
N LYS A 123 -66.60 21.53 138.70
CA LYS A 123 -67.58 22.62 138.91
C LYS A 123 -67.60 22.85 140.45
N ASP A 124 -68.05 23.95 141.08
CA ASP A 124 -68.69 25.20 140.65
C ASP A 124 -68.33 26.35 141.62
N ASP A 125 -68.65 27.58 141.20
CA ASP A 125 -68.94 28.82 141.95
C ASP A 125 -68.81 28.90 143.49
N ASP A 126 -68.09 29.94 143.94
CA ASP A 126 -68.56 30.83 145.03
C ASP A 126 -68.07 32.30 144.89
N HIS A 127 -67.37 32.64 143.79
CA HIS A 127 -66.81 33.99 143.55
C HIS A 127 -67.77 34.97 142.85
N MET A 128 -68.99 34.54 142.56
CA MET A 128 -69.95 35.15 141.63
C MET A 128 -70.28 36.65 141.85
N LEU A 129 -70.09 37.20 143.05
CA LEU A 129 -70.44 38.60 143.35
C LEU A 129 -69.28 39.58 143.10
N LEU A 130 -68.07 39.28 143.58
CA LEU A 130 -66.87 40.08 143.31
C LEU A 130 -66.50 40.03 141.83
N VAL A 131 -66.62 38.84 141.23
CA VAL A 131 -66.47 38.62 139.79
C VAL A 131 -67.42 39.51 138.99
N PHE A 132 -68.59 39.91 139.49
CA PHE A 132 -69.55 40.66 138.67
C PHE A 132 -69.09 42.09 138.33
N ASP A 133 -68.49 42.81 139.29
CA ASP A 133 -67.96 44.16 139.05
C ASP A 133 -66.58 44.13 138.39
N GLU A 134 -65.72 43.15 138.70
CA GLU A 134 -64.48 42.92 137.94
C GLU A 134 -64.79 42.58 136.48
N LEU A 135 -65.73 41.66 136.22
CA LEU A 135 -66.24 41.33 134.88
C LEU A 135 -66.79 42.55 134.16
N LYS A 136 -67.30 43.56 134.88
CA LYS A 136 -67.76 44.82 134.29
C LYS A 136 -66.61 45.72 133.83
N SER A 137 -65.54 45.89 134.63
CA SER A 137 -64.33 46.61 134.19
C SER A 137 -63.62 45.87 133.07
N ASN A 138 -63.38 44.57 133.29
CA ASN A 138 -62.79 43.65 132.32
C ASN A 138 -63.59 43.60 131.02
N LYS A 139 -64.92 43.85 131.03
CA LYS A 139 -65.74 43.94 129.82
C LYS A 139 -65.52 45.23 129.04
N SER A 140 -65.33 46.38 129.69
CA SER A 140 -64.91 47.62 129.01
C SER A 140 -63.49 47.48 128.44
N GLU A 141 -62.56 46.95 129.21
CA GLU A 141 -61.18 46.70 128.79
C GLU A 141 -61.13 45.67 127.66
N LEU A 142 -61.92 44.60 127.71
CA LEU A 142 -62.07 43.62 126.63
C LEU A 142 -62.68 44.25 125.37
N PHE A 143 -63.59 45.24 125.48
CA PHE A 143 -64.07 45.96 124.30
C PHE A 143 -62.98 46.85 123.68
N GLN A 144 -62.18 47.54 124.48
CA GLN A 144 -61.04 48.32 123.97
C GLN A 144 -59.98 47.41 123.36
N LEU A 145 -59.53 46.38 124.07
CA LEU A 145 -58.55 45.40 123.58
C LEU A 145 -59.06 44.67 122.33
N LYS A 146 -60.38 44.41 122.22
CA LYS A 146 -60.99 43.85 121.00
C LYS A 146 -61.00 44.83 119.83
N ALA A 147 -61.13 46.14 120.08
CA ALA A 147 -61.00 47.17 119.04
C ALA A 147 -59.54 47.33 118.60
N GLU A 148 -58.59 47.34 119.53
CA GLU A 148 -57.14 47.37 119.27
C GLU A 148 -56.67 46.11 118.54
N VAL A 149 -57.13 44.93 118.93
CA VAL A 149 -56.93 43.66 118.18
C VAL A 149 -57.64 43.68 116.83
N GLY A 150 -58.72 44.44 116.67
CA GLY A 150 -59.37 44.70 115.38
C GLY A 150 -58.45 45.51 114.46
N ALA A 151 -58.04 46.70 114.89
CA ALA A 151 -57.13 47.58 114.15
C ALA A 151 -55.77 46.92 113.87
N ALA A 152 -55.21 46.15 114.83
CA ALA A 152 -53.99 45.39 114.63
C ALA A 152 -54.15 44.24 113.63
N LYS A 153 -55.34 43.62 113.53
CA LYS A 153 -55.64 42.63 112.49
C LYS A 153 -55.84 43.28 111.12
N GLU A 154 -56.52 44.42 111.04
CA GLU A 154 -56.70 45.17 109.80
C GLU A 154 -55.36 45.68 109.26
N LEU A 155 -54.49 46.20 110.14
CA LEU A 155 -53.13 46.60 109.81
C LEU A 155 -52.25 45.41 109.40
N ASN A 156 -52.34 44.27 110.11
CA ASN A 156 -51.63 43.05 109.73
C ASN A 156 -52.10 42.54 108.36
N VAL A 157 -53.41 42.51 108.10
CA VAL A 157 -53.99 42.15 106.79
C VAL A 157 -53.48 43.08 105.68
N ALA A 158 -53.43 44.40 105.93
CA ALA A 158 -52.87 45.36 104.99
C ALA A 158 -51.39 45.12 104.70
N LEU A 159 -50.56 44.92 105.73
CA LEU A 159 -49.14 44.60 105.57
C LEU A 159 -48.91 43.24 104.89
N THR A 160 -49.73 42.23 105.16
CA THR A 160 -49.66 40.95 104.43
C THR A 160 -50.04 41.12 102.96
N GLY A 161 -51.03 41.96 102.63
CA GLY A 161 -51.39 42.26 101.24
C GLY A 161 -50.26 43.00 100.50
N GLU A 162 -49.60 43.95 101.15
CA GLU A 162 -48.43 44.65 100.59
C GLU A 162 -47.21 43.70 100.43
N ALA A 163 -46.99 42.80 101.39
CA ALA A 163 -45.97 41.75 101.31
C ALA A 163 -46.27 40.72 100.20
N GLU A 164 -47.54 40.37 99.97
CA GLU A 164 -47.95 39.48 98.88
C GLU A 164 -47.81 40.15 97.50
N LEU A 165 -48.16 41.43 97.37
CA LEU A 165 -47.98 42.20 96.15
C LEU A 165 -46.49 42.39 95.80
N THR A 166 -45.66 42.73 96.79
CA THR A 166 -44.19 42.85 96.58
C THR A 166 -43.54 41.51 96.30
N LYS A 167 -44.00 40.41 96.92
CA LYS A 167 -43.59 39.05 96.55
C LYS A 167 -44.00 38.67 95.13
N PHE A 168 -45.21 38.99 94.70
CA PHE A 168 -45.66 38.73 93.33
C PHE A 168 -44.82 39.52 92.31
N ALA A 169 -44.53 40.79 92.59
CA ALA A 169 -43.62 41.60 91.77
C ALA A 169 -42.21 40.97 91.70
N ALA A 170 -41.64 40.55 92.84
CA ALA A 170 -40.34 39.87 92.87
C ALA A 170 -40.34 38.55 92.07
N GLN A 171 -41.40 37.75 92.13
CA GLN A 171 -41.55 36.52 91.35
C GLN A 171 -41.78 36.74 89.85
N MET A 172 -42.29 37.91 89.46
CA MET A 172 -42.37 38.32 88.06
C MET A 172 -41.01 38.80 87.56
N GLU A 173 -40.28 39.60 88.35
CA GLU A 173 -38.92 40.02 88.02
C GLU A 173 -37.93 38.84 87.98
N GLU A 174 -38.06 37.87 88.87
CA GLU A 174 -37.31 36.60 88.85
C GLU A 174 -37.45 35.91 87.49
N LYS A 175 -38.69 35.66 87.04
CA LYS A 175 -38.97 35.09 85.71
C LYS A 175 -38.49 35.97 84.56
N ASN A 176 -38.65 37.29 84.66
CA ASN A 176 -38.12 38.22 83.65
C ASN A 176 -36.59 38.06 83.54
N THR A 177 -35.87 37.86 84.65
CA THR A 177 -34.42 37.57 84.62
C THR A 177 -34.08 36.17 84.11
N GLU A 178 -34.88 35.15 84.37
CA GLU A 178 -34.73 33.80 83.79
C GLU A 178 -34.92 33.83 82.26
N GLU A 179 -35.96 34.51 81.76
CA GLU A 179 -36.22 34.68 80.33
C GLU A 179 -35.11 35.50 79.64
N LEU A 180 -34.61 36.57 80.28
CA LEU A 180 -33.46 37.33 79.80
C LEU A 180 -32.18 36.48 79.76
N LEU A 181 -31.90 35.67 80.78
CA LEU A 181 -30.76 34.75 80.79
C LEU A 181 -30.87 33.70 79.67
N LYS A 182 -32.07 33.15 79.45
CA LYS A 182 -32.35 32.23 78.34
C LYS A 182 -32.10 32.89 76.99
N HIS A 183 -32.61 34.10 76.76
CA HIS A 183 -32.33 34.85 75.53
C HIS A 183 -30.84 35.22 75.36
N ILE A 184 -30.12 35.48 76.45
CA ILE A 184 -28.66 35.66 76.42
C ILE A 184 -27.95 34.36 76.01
N SER A 185 -28.38 33.18 76.48
CA SER A 185 -27.83 31.90 75.99
C SER A 185 -28.15 31.64 74.52
N GLU A 186 -29.40 31.84 74.09
CA GLU A 186 -29.82 31.67 72.69
C GLU A 186 -29.05 32.60 71.74
N LEU A 187 -28.80 33.85 72.16
CA LEU A 187 -28.00 34.81 71.42
C LEU A 187 -26.51 34.43 71.37
N ASN A 188 -25.95 33.94 72.48
CA ASN A 188 -24.56 33.47 72.51
C ASN A 188 -24.35 32.25 71.61
N ASP A 189 -25.26 31.27 71.64
CA ASP A 189 -25.21 30.10 70.77
C ASP A 189 -25.35 30.50 69.29
N ALA A 190 -26.27 31.41 68.96
CA ALA A 190 -26.39 31.95 67.60
C ALA A 190 -25.12 32.69 67.14
N VAL A 191 -24.47 33.46 68.03
CA VAL A 191 -23.19 34.13 67.76
C VAL A 191 -22.03 33.13 67.60
N LEU A 192 -22.04 32.01 68.32
CA LEU A 192 -21.06 30.94 68.13
C LEU A 192 -21.27 30.20 66.81
N SER A 193 -22.51 29.83 66.48
CA SER A 193 -22.86 29.23 65.18
C SER A 193 -22.48 30.14 64.02
N SER A 194 -22.84 31.42 64.06
CA SER A 194 -22.49 32.40 63.03
C SER A 194 -20.98 32.60 62.87
N LYS A 195 -20.19 32.53 63.96
CA LYS A 195 -18.72 32.54 63.89
C LYS A 195 -18.14 31.29 63.25
N LEU A 196 -18.71 30.11 63.53
CA LEU A 196 -18.28 28.85 62.91
C LEU A 196 -18.60 28.85 61.41
N GLU A 197 -19.81 29.27 61.02
CA GLU A 197 -20.22 29.45 59.63
C GLU A 197 -19.31 30.46 58.90
N ALA A 198 -18.98 31.59 59.53
CA ALA A 198 -18.05 32.57 58.98
C ALA A 198 -16.66 31.96 58.73
N ILE A 199 -16.06 31.28 59.72
CA ILE A 199 -14.75 30.61 59.59
C ILE A 199 -14.79 29.50 58.52
N GLU A 200 -15.90 28.75 58.41
CA GLU A 200 -16.04 27.73 57.38
C GLU A 200 -16.19 28.35 55.97
N SER A 201 -16.90 29.47 55.85
CA SER A 201 -17.02 30.22 54.59
C SER A 201 -15.69 30.85 54.16
N GLU A 202 -14.89 31.36 55.11
CA GLU A 202 -13.55 31.92 54.87
C GLU A 202 -12.59 30.83 54.37
N LYS A 203 -12.57 29.66 55.04
CA LYS A 203 -11.79 28.48 54.61
C LYS A 203 -12.19 27.97 53.22
N LYS A 204 -13.49 27.95 52.92
CA LYS A 204 -13.99 27.64 51.57
C LYS A 204 -13.50 28.66 50.55
N SER A 205 -13.56 29.95 50.89
CA SER A 205 -13.09 31.03 50.01
C SER A 205 -11.58 30.97 49.77
N SER A 206 -10.75 30.67 50.79
CA SER A 206 -9.31 30.50 50.59
C SER A 206 -8.98 29.29 49.72
N PHE A 207 -9.66 28.16 49.93
CA PHE A 207 -9.51 26.97 49.09
C PHE A 207 -9.91 27.25 47.63
N PHE A 208 -11.02 27.96 47.39
CA PHE A 208 -11.42 28.34 46.03
C PHE A 208 -10.42 29.30 45.37
N MET A 209 -9.81 30.24 46.09
CA MET A 209 -8.76 31.11 45.54
C MET A 209 -7.48 30.35 45.18
N GLU A 210 -7.07 29.38 46.00
CA GLU A 210 -5.94 28.50 45.72
C GLU A 210 -6.20 27.63 44.48
N MET A 211 -7.36 26.96 44.43
CA MET A 211 -7.81 26.16 43.28
C MET A 211 -7.95 27.01 42.00
N GLU A 212 -8.46 28.24 42.07
CA GLU A 212 -8.55 29.14 40.92
C GLU A 212 -7.16 29.59 40.45
N SER A 213 -6.20 29.77 41.37
CA SER A 213 -4.81 30.06 41.02
C SER A 213 -4.12 28.86 40.36
N GLU A 214 -4.36 27.64 40.85
CA GLU A 214 -3.83 26.42 40.23
C GLU A 214 -4.42 26.21 38.82
N ILE A 215 -5.72 26.41 38.64
CA ILE A 215 -6.39 26.36 37.33
C ILE A 215 -5.82 27.42 36.37
N LYS A 216 -5.56 28.65 36.84
CA LYS A 216 -4.90 29.70 36.03
C LYS A 216 -3.48 29.30 35.60
N ASN A 217 -2.70 28.72 36.51
CA ASN A 217 -1.36 28.23 36.20
C ASN A 217 -1.38 27.05 35.21
N ALA A 218 -2.30 26.09 35.41
CA ALA A 218 -2.47 24.93 34.53
C ALA A 218 -2.96 25.32 33.13
N THR A 219 -3.90 26.27 33.02
CA THR A 219 -4.37 26.78 31.73
C THR A 219 -3.31 27.60 30.99
N ALA A 220 -2.50 28.40 31.69
CA ALA A 220 -1.35 29.07 31.09
C ALA A 220 -0.29 28.08 30.55
N ALA A 221 0.03 27.03 31.33
CA ALA A 221 0.94 25.97 30.89
C ALA A 221 0.38 25.17 29.69
N ALA A 222 -0.93 24.90 29.68
CA ALA A 222 -1.58 24.21 28.56
C ALA A 222 -1.58 25.06 27.27
N LEU A 223 -1.80 26.38 27.38
CA LEU A 223 -1.69 27.30 26.24
C LEU A 223 -0.25 27.35 25.70
N GLN A 224 0.75 27.47 26.58
CA GLN A 224 2.16 27.45 26.17
C GLN A 224 2.55 26.11 25.47
N ALA A 225 2.04 24.98 25.97
CA ALA A 225 2.25 23.68 25.33
C ALA A 225 1.56 23.60 23.95
N GLN A 226 0.35 24.17 23.81
CA GLN A 226 -0.36 24.23 22.53
C GLN A 226 0.39 25.08 21.50
N GLU A 227 0.88 26.27 21.89
CA GLU A 227 1.71 27.14 21.03
C GLU A 227 2.96 26.39 20.52
N GLN A 228 3.65 25.64 21.39
CA GLN A 228 4.80 24.82 20.98
C GLN A 228 4.42 23.68 20.03
N LEU A 229 3.26 23.04 20.22
CA LEU A 229 2.77 21.99 19.32
C LEU A 229 2.42 22.53 17.93
N ASP A 230 1.82 23.71 17.85
CA ASP A 230 1.51 24.35 16.56
C ASP A 230 2.76 24.91 15.87
N GLU A 231 3.73 25.47 16.62
CA GLU A 231 5.03 25.85 16.05
C GLU A 231 5.78 24.62 15.50
N MET A 232 5.72 23.48 16.19
CA MET A 232 6.30 22.21 15.73
C MET A 232 5.55 21.61 14.54
N ARG A 233 4.23 21.83 14.43
CA ARG A 233 3.41 21.46 13.27
C ARG A 233 3.82 22.24 12.02
N GLU A 234 4.04 23.55 12.14
CA GLU A 234 4.51 24.37 11.01
C GLU A 234 5.96 24.05 10.60
N ARG A 235 6.84 23.72 11.56
CA ARG A 235 8.17 23.14 11.26
C ARG A 235 8.10 21.79 10.52
N LEU A 236 7.06 20.98 10.78
CA LEU A 236 6.85 19.71 10.09
C LEU A 236 6.28 19.91 8.67
N ASN A 237 5.32 20.83 8.51
CA ASN A 237 4.77 21.21 7.21
C ASN A 237 5.87 21.74 6.27
N THR A 238 6.64 22.74 6.73
CA THR A 238 7.76 23.31 5.96
C THR A 238 8.87 22.28 5.64
N ARG A 239 9.16 21.34 6.55
CA ARG A 239 10.06 20.20 6.23
C ARG A 239 9.50 19.34 5.09
N LYS A 240 8.21 18.99 5.15
CA LYS A 240 7.55 18.13 4.17
C LYS A 240 7.52 18.76 2.78
N ASP A 241 7.31 20.07 2.68
CA ASP A 241 7.35 20.80 1.41
C ASP A 241 8.75 20.83 0.80
N LEU A 242 9.80 21.00 1.64
CA LEU A 242 11.19 20.88 1.21
C LEU A 242 11.54 19.44 0.76
N GLU A 243 11.01 18.42 1.43
CA GLU A 243 11.19 17.01 1.06
C GLU A 243 10.52 16.70 -0.29
N ASN A 244 9.28 17.16 -0.50
CA ASN A 244 8.57 17.07 -1.78
C ASN A 244 9.33 17.77 -2.91
N TRP A 245 9.88 18.97 -2.64
CA TRP A 245 10.69 19.71 -3.61
C TRP A 245 11.98 18.97 -3.94
N MET A 246 12.72 18.46 -2.94
CA MET A 246 13.93 17.65 -3.14
C MET A 246 13.65 16.37 -3.95
N ALA A 247 12.52 15.69 -3.70
CA ALA A 247 12.11 14.54 -4.49
C ALA A 247 11.82 14.91 -5.96
N SER A 248 11.14 16.02 -6.20
CA SER A 248 10.89 16.56 -7.55
C SER A 248 12.20 16.93 -8.29
N GLN A 249 13.13 17.61 -7.61
CA GLN A 249 14.46 17.91 -8.17
C GLN A 249 15.26 16.64 -8.45
N SER A 250 15.20 15.63 -7.59
CA SER A 250 15.86 14.33 -7.80
C SER A 250 15.33 13.62 -9.06
N LEU A 251 14.02 13.59 -9.27
CA LEU A 251 13.42 13.05 -10.50
C LEU A 251 13.86 13.81 -11.75
N PHE A 252 13.93 15.15 -11.69
CA PHE A 252 14.40 15.98 -12.80
C PHE A 252 15.90 15.74 -13.11
N ILE A 253 16.75 15.65 -12.08
CA ILE A 253 18.17 15.30 -12.22
C ILE A 253 18.34 13.92 -12.87
N ASN A 254 17.54 12.93 -12.47
CA ASN A 254 17.57 11.58 -13.07
C ASN A 254 17.16 11.60 -14.54
N SER A 255 16.18 12.44 -14.91
CA SER A 255 15.77 12.66 -16.30
C SER A 255 16.90 13.26 -17.14
N LEU A 256 17.55 14.32 -16.67
CA LEU A 256 18.70 14.93 -17.34
C LEU A 256 19.89 13.96 -17.47
N GLN A 257 20.15 13.15 -16.44
CA GLN A 257 21.20 12.12 -16.52
C GLN A 257 20.90 11.03 -17.56
N LEU A 258 19.62 10.70 -17.80
CA LEU A 258 19.22 9.76 -18.85
C LEU A 258 19.39 10.38 -20.25
N GLU A 259 18.95 11.62 -20.43
CA GLU A 259 19.10 12.38 -21.68
C GLU A 259 20.59 12.55 -22.05
N VAL A 260 21.44 12.89 -21.08
CA VAL A 260 22.90 13.01 -21.28
C VAL A 260 23.55 11.65 -21.64
N LYS A 261 23.03 10.52 -21.18
CA LYS A 261 23.49 9.18 -21.60
C LYS A 261 23.09 8.91 -23.06
N GLN A 262 21.82 9.08 -23.40
CA GLN A 262 21.29 8.87 -24.75
C GLN A 262 21.97 9.77 -25.79
N ALA A 263 22.23 11.04 -25.44
CA ALA A 263 22.97 11.98 -26.28
C ALA A 263 24.44 11.54 -26.48
N ASN A 264 25.09 10.98 -25.45
CA ASN A 264 26.45 10.45 -25.59
C ASN A 264 26.51 9.15 -26.41
N GLU A 265 25.55 8.24 -26.25
CA GLU A 265 25.43 7.03 -27.08
C GLU A 265 25.21 7.40 -28.55
N SER A 266 24.29 8.34 -28.82
CA SER A 266 24.05 8.90 -30.17
C SER A 266 25.30 9.56 -30.75
N ARG A 267 26.05 10.32 -29.94
CA ARG A 267 27.33 10.92 -30.33
C ARG A 267 28.40 9.85 -30.64
N ILE A 268 28.47 8.76 -29.87
CA ILE A 268 29.42 7.66 -30.12
C ILE A 268 29.09 6.96 -31.45
N ILE A 269 27.80 6.72 -31.73
CA ILE A 269 27.36 6.15 -33.02
C ILE A 269 27.70 7.10 -34.17
N SER A 270 27.41 8.40 -34.03
CA SER A 270 27.74 9.41 -35.05
C SER A 270 29.24 9.53 -35.31
N VAL A 271 30.08 9.51 -34.28
CA VAL A 271 31.56 9.55 -34.42
C VAL A 271 32.09 8.29 -35.11
N LYS A 272 31.53 7.10 -34.83
CA LYS A 272 31.88 5.87 -35.56
C LYS A 272 31.52 5.98 -37.05
N ALA A 273 30.29 6.38 -37.36
CA ALA A 273 29.84 6.55 -38.75
C ALA A 273 30.69 7.59 -39.51
N ALA A 274 31.10 8.68 -38.85
CA ALA A 274 32.02 9.67 -39.42
C ALA A 274 33.43 9.08 -39.67
N SER A 275 33.94 8.26 -38.75
CA SER A 275 35.22 7.55 -38.92
C SER A 275 35.19 6.58 -40.10
N GLU A 276 34.13 5.76 -40.20
CA GLU A 276 33.93 4.83 -41.32
C GLU A 276 33.79 5.56 -42.67
N ALA A 277 33.11 6.72 -42.69
CA ALA A 277 33.01 7.55 -43.88
C ALA A 277 34.35 8.16 -44.28
N MET A 278 35.17 8.58 -43.31
CA MET A 278 36.51 9.12 -43.55
C MET A 278 37.49 8.05 -44.04
N GLU A 279 37.39 6.82 -43.52
CA GLU A 279 38.16 5.66 -44.01
C GLU A 279 37.81 5.32 -45.46
N LYS A 280 36.50 5.25 -45.79
CA LYS A 280 36.02 5.07 -47.17
C LYS A 280 36.49 6.19 -48.11
N LEU A 281 36.47 7.45 -47.65
CA LEU A 281 36.96 8.59 -48.42
C LEU A 281 38.48 8.52 -48.67
N ASN A 282 39.25 8.08 -47.69
CA ASN A 282 40.70 7.86 -47.85
C ASN A 282 41.00 6.74 -48.86
N MET A 283 40.22 5.66 -48.87
CA MET A 283 40.33 4.60 -49.89
C MET A 283 40.02 5.12 -51.29
N ILE A 284 38.90 5.85 -51.47
CA ILE A 284 38.53 6.46 -52.76
C ILE A 284 39.60 7.46 -53.23
N LYS A 285 40.21 8.22 -52.31
CA LYS A 285 41.32 9.13 -52.64
C LYS A 285 42.54 8.38 -53.16
N LEU A 286 42.90 7.24 -52.54
CA LEU A 286 44.01 6.40 -52.99
C LEU A 286 43.72 5.73 -54.35
N GLU A 287 42.47 5.30 -54.59
CA GLU A 287 42.01 4.80 -55.89
C GLU A 287 42.06 5.88 -56.98
N MET A 288 41.69 7.13 -56.66
CA MET A 288 41.82 8.27 -57.56
C MET A 288 43.29 8.57 -57.91
N GLU A 289 44.19 8.59 -56.92
CA GLU A 289 45.62 8.81 -57.14
C GLU A 289 46.24 7.72 -58.03
N GLN A 290 45.85 6.45 -57.85
CA GLN A 290 46.25 5.36 -58.75
C GLN A 290 45.68 5.52 -60.16
N MET A 291 44.41 5.91 -60.29
CA MET A 291 43.79 6.17 -61.59
C MET A 291 44.37 7.38 -62.32
N GLU A 292 44.86 8.39 -61.62
CA GLU A 292 45.56 9.55 -62.20
C GLU A 292 46.93 9.15 -62.78
N VAL A 293 47.68 8.28 -62.10
CA VAL A 293 48.90 7.67 -62.64
C VAL A 293 48.60 6.83 -63.89
N ILE A 294 47.62 5.92 -63.81
CA ILE A 294 47.22 5.06 -64.96
C ILE A 294 46.75 5.91 -66.16
N ASN A 295 46.00 6.99 -65.92
CA ASN A 295 45.58 7.89 -66.99
C ASN A 295 46.75 8.71 -67.57
N SER A 296 47.75 9.06 -66.76
CA SER A 296 48.98 9.71 -67.23
C SER A 296 49.82 8.78 -68.10
N GLU A 297 49.99 7.52 -67.71
CA GLU A 297 50.64 6.48 -68.52
C GLU A 297 49.90 6.24 -69.85
N ARG A 298 48.56 6.18 -69.81
CA ARG A 298 47.71 6.07 -71.01
C ARG A 298 47.80 7.28 -71.92
N LEU A 299 47.94 8.49 -71.38
CA LEU A 299 48.12 9.70 -72.15
C LEU A 299 49.45 9.66 -72.91
N ILE A 300 50.56 9.35 -72.22
CA ILE A 300 51.89 9.19 -72.82
C ILE A 300 51.89 8.08 -73.90
N TYR A 301 51.22 6.95 -73.66
CA TYR A 301 51.04 5.90 -74.66
C TYR A 301 50.25 6.41 -75.89
N THR A 302 49.18 7.17 -75.67
CA THR A 302 48.36 7.74 -76.76
C THR A 302 49.15 8.77 -77.58
N GLU A 303 49.92 9.65 -76.92
CA GLU A 303 50.79 10.62 -77.58
C GLU A 303 51.90 9.95 -78.40
N THR A 304 52.52 8.89 -77.89
CA THR A 304 53.56 8.14 -78.63
C THR A 304 52.99 7.37 -79.83
N VAL A 305 51.79 6.80 -79.72
CA VAL A 305 51.09 6.19 -80.86
C VAL A 305 50.67 7.24 -81.90
N LEU A 306 50.19 8.41 -81.49
CA LEU A 306 49.89 9.53 -82.40
C LEU A 306 51.14 10.06 -83.11
N ALA A 307 52.26 10.17 -82.40
CA ALA A 307 53.55 10.54 -82.99
C ALA A 307 53.99 9.52 -84.06
N GLN A 308 53.91 8.22 -83.76
CA GLN A 308 54.21 7.15 -84.73
C GLN A 308 53.26 7.19 -85.94
N LEU A 309 51.96 7.45 -85.74
CA LEU A 309 50.99 7.59 -86.82
C LEU A 309 51.37 8.76 -87.74
N THR A 310 51.58 9.97 -87.19
CA THR A 310 51.96 11.15 -87.99
C THR A 310 53.30 10.99 -88.69
N GLN A 311 54.27 10.27 -88.10
CA GLN A 311 55.49 9.87 -88.80
C GLN A 311 55.19 8.97 -90.00
N SER A 312 54.34 7.94 -89.82
CA SER A 312 53.98 7.02 -90.90
C SER A 312 53.17 7.69 -92.03
N GLU A 313 52.34 8.68 -91.70
CA GLU A 313 51.63 9.52 -92.67
C GLU A 313 52.61 10.41 -93.47
N GLU A 314 53.62 10.97 -92.82
CA GLU A 314 54.68 11.75 -93.47
C GLU A 314 55.59 10.87 -94.35
N GLU A 315 55.96 9.68 -93.90
CA GLU A 315 56.69 8.69 -94.70
C GLU A 315 55.88 8.27 -95.94
N LEU A 316 54.58 8.00 -95.78
CA LEU A 316 53.66 7.69 -96.89
C LEU A 316 53.48 8.88 -97.83
N ARG A 317 53.43 10.12 -97.32
CA ARG A 317 53.38 11.35 -98.13
C ARG A 317 54.64 11.51 -98.97
N ASN A 318 55.82 11.25 -98.40
CA ASN A 318 57.09 11.30 -99.13
C ASN A 318 57.21 10.17 -100.16
N ALA A 319 56.76 8.96 -99.84
CA ALA A 319 56.69 7.84 -100.78
C ALA A 319 55.74 8.15 -101.97
N ASN A 320 54.58 8.75 -101.73
CA ASN A 320 53.69 9.21 -102.81
C ASN A 320 54.36 10.27 -103.71
N VAL A 321 55.09 11.23 -103.13
CA VAL A 321 55.86 12.22 -103.89
C VAL A 321 57.01 11.59 -104.69
N GLU A 322 57.54 10.44 -104.27
CA GLU A 322 58.48 9.65 -105.07
C GLU A 322 57.79 8.84 -106.18
N VAL A 323 56.64 8.23 -105.90
CA VAL A 323 55.78 7.58 -106.91
C VAL A 323 55.36 8.57 -107.99
N ASP A 324 55.03 9.82 -107.67
CA ASP A 324 54.71 10.86 -108.66
C ASP A 324 55.92 11.24 -109.52
N LYS A 325 57.13 11.32 -108.96
CA LYS A 325 58.37 11.53 -109.74
C LYS A 325 58.64 10.35 -110.68
N LEU A 326 58.48 9.12 -110.19
CA LEU A 326 58.66 7.89 -110.98
C LEU A 326 57.59 7.81 -112.08
N ASN A 327 56.33 8.13 -111.79
CA ASN A 327 55.27 8.24 -112.79
C ASN A 327 55.59 9.30 -113.84
N HIS A 328 56.16 10.45 -113.47
CA HIS A 328 56.60 11.46 -114.44
C HIS A 328 57.74 10.93 -115.34
N GLN A 329 58.73 10.23 -114.77
CA GLN A 329 59.80 9.59 -115.53
C GLN A 329 59.28 8.47 -116.46
N ILE A 330 58.37 7.62 -115.97
CA ILE A 330 57.73 6.56 -116.76
C ILE A 330 56.93 7.17 -117.91
N ASN A 331 56.19 8.26 -117.69
CA ASN A 331 55.46 8.95 -118.77
C ASN A 331 56.41 9.57 -119.81
N LEU A 332 57.55 10.15 -119.37
CA LEU A 332 58.57 10.66 -120.28
C LEU A 332 59.19 9.53 -121.12
N ILE A 333 59.65 8.44 -120.48
CA ILE A 333 60.20 7.26 -121.16
C ILE A 333 59.16 6.61 -122.08
N THR A 334 57.88 6.58 -121.70
CA THR A 334 56.79 6.06 -122.54
C THR A 334 56.56 6.94 -123.77
N LYS A 335 56.67 8.26 -123.63
CA LYS A 335 56.64 9.19 -124.77
C LYS A 335 57.84 8.98 -125.68
N ASP A 336 59.05 8.86 -125.13
CA ASP A 336 60.28 8.68 -125.89
C ASP A 336 60.32 7.31 -126.59
N MET A 337 59.88 6.24 -125.93
CA MET A 337 59.64 4.93 -126.55
C MET A 337 58.62 5.00 -127.69
N LYS A 338 57.58 5.83 -127.56
CA LYS A 338 56.63 6.04 -128.65
C LYS A 338 57.28 6.80 -129.81
N MET A 339 58.00 7.90 -129.56
CA MET A 339 58.69 8.64 -130.63
C MET A 339 59.71 7.74 -131.35
N LEU A 340 60.52 6.97 -130.62
CA LEU A 340 61.46 6.00 -131.19
C LEU A 340 60.77 4.88 -131.99
N LYS A 341 59.53 4.51 -131.62
CA LYS A 341 58.73 3.55 -132.40
C LYS A 341 58.19 4.20 -133.68
N ASP A 342 57.62 5.39 -133.57
CA ASP A 342 57.09 6.14 -134.71
C ASP A 342 58.23 6.44 -135.73
N GLU A 343 59.43 6.78 -135.25
CA GLU A 343 60.67 6.90 -136.05
C GLU A 343 61.12 5.56 -136.67
N LEU A 344 61.03 4.45 -135.94
CA LEU A 344 61.39 3.12 -136.45
C LEU A 344 60.43 2.65 -137.56
N ASP A 345 59.13 2.90 -137.40
CA ASP A 345 58.14 2.62 -138.43
C ASP A 345 58.37 3.51 -139.68
N GLU A 346 58.72 4.79 -139.52
CA GLU A 346 59.13 5.68 -140.63
C GLU A 346 60.42 5.21 -141.34
N VAL A 347 61.44 4.77 -140.58
CA VAL A 347 62.65 4.17 -141.13
C VAL A 347 62.33 2.89 -141.90
N ARG A 348 61.38 2.09 -141.42
CA ARG A 348 60.95 0.85 -142.10
C ARG A 348 60.17 1.15 -143.38
N GLU A 349 59.37 2.20 -143.42
CA GLU A 349 58.73 2.67 -144.66
C GLU A 349 59.78 3.14 -145.68
N ARG A 350 60.75 3.98 -145.25
CA ARG A 350 61.88 4.39 -146.10
C ARG A 350 62.76 3.22 -146.55
N GLU A 351 62.91 2.16 -145.74
CA GLU A 351 63.60 0.94 -146.16
C GLU A 351 62.80 0.20 -147.24
N LEU A 352 61.48 0.05 -147.08
CA LEU A 352 60.61 -0.58 -148.08
C LEU A 352 60.61 0.20 -149.40
N GLU A 353 60.57 1.53 -149.36
CA GLU A 353 60.76 2.39 -150.54
C GLU A 353 62.12 2.13 -151.20
N SER A 354 63.20 2.08 -150.42
CA SER A 354 64.55 1.79 -150.90
C SER A 354 64.69 0.38 -151.51
N GLN A 355 64.02 -0.62 -150.93
CA GLN A 355 63.95 -1.98 -151.48
C GLN A 355 63.17 -2.03 -152.79
N VAL A 356 62.08 -1.25 -152.92
CA VAL A 356 61.32 -1.09 -154.18
C VAL A 356 62.15 -0.38 -155.24
N GLU A 357 62.86 0.71 -154.90
CA GLU A 357 63.76 1.39 -155.84
C GLU A 357 64.90 0.46 -156.29
N PHE A 358 65.52 -0.27 -155.35
CA PHE A 358 66.52 -1.29 -155.67
C PHE A 358 65.97 -2.37 -156.61
N ALA A 359 64.72 -2.82 -156.42
CA ALA A 359 64.06 -3.76 -157.32
C ALA A 359 63.79 -3.15 -158.72
N MET A 360 63.36 -1.89 -158.80
CA MET A 360 63.21 -1.16 -160.06
C MET A 360 64.54 -1.03 -160.81
N LEU A 361 65.59 -0.54 -160.14
CA LEU A 361 66.95 -0.40 -160.70
C LEU A 361 67.52 -1.74 -161.16
N LYS A 362 67.29 -2.82 -160.40
CA LYS A 362 67.68 -4.19 -160.78
C LYS A 362 66.92 -4.66 -162.04
N SER A 363 65.63 -4.34 -162.17
CA SER A 363 64.85 -4.67 -163.38
C SER A 363 65.33 -3.91 -164.62
N GLU A 364 65.64 -2.60 -164.48
CA GLU A 364 66.17 -1.77 -165.56
C GLU A 364 67.58 -2.24 -165.96
N LEU A 365 68.42 -2.67 -165.00
CA LEU A 365 69.71 -3.30 -165.26
C LEU A 365 69.58 -4.60 -166.08
N HIS A 366 68.63 -5.48 -165.75
CA HIS A 366 68.38 -6.69 -166.55
C HIS A 366 67.88 -6.35 -167.96
N LYS A 367 67.00 -5.36 -168.09
CA LYS A 367 66.48 -4.83 -169.37
C LYS A 367 67.59 -4.22 -170.25
N GLN A 368 68.54 -3.48 -169.67
CA GLN A 368 69.71 -2.97 -170.40
C GLN A 368 70.69 -4.10 -170.77
N LYS A 369 70.98 -5.05 -169.85
CA LYS A 369 71.81 -6.24 -170.15
C LYS A 369 71.24 -7.07 -171.31
N SER A 370 69.91 -7.21 -171.39
CA SER A 370 69.23 -7.89 -172.50
C SER A 370 69.45 -7.16 -173.84
N LYS A 371 69.38 -5.83 -173.87
CA LYS A 371 69.72 -5.04 -175.08
C LYS A 371 71.18 -5.19 -175.48
N VAL A 372 72.11 -5.18 -174.52
CA VAL A 372 73.54 -5.36 -174.78
C VAL A 372 73.80 -6.75 -175.38
N ALA A 373 73.28 -7.83 -174.78
CA ALA A 373 73.42 -9.18 -175.32
C ALA A 373 72.82 -9.32 -176.75
N ALA A 374 71.72 -8.62 -177.04
CA ALA A 374 71.15 -8.57 -178.38
C ALA A 374 72.03 -7.81 -179.38
N ALA A 375 72.69 -6.73 -178.95
CA ALA A 375 73.65 -5.98 -179.76
C ALA A 375 74.95 -6.76 -180.01
N GLU A 376 75.53 -7.39 -178.98
CA GLU A 376 76.68 -8.29 -179.09
C GLU A 376 76.40 -9.45 -180.05
N ALA A 377 75.20 -10.06 -179.97
CA ALA A 377 74.77 -11.10 -180.91
C ALA A 377 74.52 -10.59 -182.34
N ALA A 378 74.32 -9.29 -182.55
CA ALA A 378 74.28 -8.70 -183.90
C ALA A 378 75.71 -8.41 -184.40
N GLU A 379 76.56 -7.83 -183.56
CA GLU A 379 77.96 -7.52 -183.87
C GLU A 379 78.77 -8.79 -184.19
N ALA A 380 78.56 -9.88 -183.46
CA ALA A 380 79.17 -11.19 -183.75
C ALA A 380 78.83 -11.71 -185.17
N ARG A 381 77.62 -11.44 -185.67
CA ARG A 381 77.20 -11.79 -187.05
C ARG A 381 77.83 -10.87 -188.10
N VAL A 382 78.03 -9.60 -187.79
CA VAL A 382 78.78 -8.65 -188.64
C VAL A 382 80.26 -9.04 -188.70
N MET A 383 80.85 -9.47 -187.58
CA MET A 383 82.24 -9.90 -187.53
C MET A 383 82.49 -11.25 -188.23
N SER A 384 81.56 -12.21 -188.15
CA SER A 384 81.69 -13.48 -188.88
C SER A 384 81.49 -13.34 -190.39
N THR A 385 80.58 -12.48 -190.84
CA THR A 385 80.44 -12.16 -192.28
C THR A 385 81.65 -11.40 -192.81
N LYS A 386 82.24 -10.49 -192.02
CA LYS A 386 83.50 -9.80 -192.33
C LYS A 386 84.69 -10.74 -192.49
N THR A 387 84.86 -11.74 -191.60
CA THR A 387 85.97 -12.71 -191.72
C THR A 387 85.76 -13.71 -192.86
N GLY A 388 84.52 -14.11 -193.14
CA GLY A 388 84.18 -14.90 -194.33
C GLY A 388 84.54 -14.20 -195.64
N LEU A 389 84.21 -12.91 -195.77
CA LEU A 389 84.60 -12.08 -196.91
C LEU A 389 86.12 -11.95 -197.06
N TYR A 390 86.85 -11.77 -195.96
CA TYR A 390 88.30 -11.64 -195.99
C TYR A 390 88.99 -12.91 -196.56
N LEU A 391 88.54 -14.10 -196.14
CA LEU A 391 89.06 -15.37 -196.65
C LEU A 391 88.74 -15.60 -198.14
N ALA A 392 87.57 -15.16 -198.61
CA ALA A 392 87.22 -15.23 -200.02
C ALA A 392 88.12 -14.35 -200.90
N VAL A 393 88.39 -13.11 -200.47
CA VAL A 393 89.34 -12.20 -201.14
C VAL A 393 90.77 -12.78 -201.12
N GLN A 394 91.17 -13.41 -200.03
CA GLN A 394 92.52 -13.98 -199.90
C GLN A 394 92.73 -15.20 -200.82
N ARG A 395 91.70 -16.00 -201.10
CA ARG A 395 91.74 -17.07 -202.13
C ARG A 395 91.81 -16.51 -203.55
N LEU A 396 90.96 -15.55 -203.90
CA LEU A 396 90.98 -14.88 -205.21
C LEU A 396 92.34 -14.23 -205.53
N ALA A 397 93.05 -13.72 -204.51
CA ALA A 397 94.39 -13.18 -204.69
C ALA A 397 95.46 -14.24 -205.03
N VAL A 398 95.31 -15.48 -204.54
CA VAL A 398 96.21 -16.60 -204.87
C VAL A 398 95.91 -17.10 -206.29
N GLU A 399 94.65 -17.37 -206.61
CA GLU A 399 94.23 -17.83 -207.94
C GLU A 399 94.61 -16.82 -209.05
N ALA A 400 94.56 -15.51 -208.76
CA ALA A 400 94.97 -14.47 -209.71
C ALA A 400 96.50 -14.42 -209.96
N GLU A 401 97.31 -14.68 -208.93
CA GLU A 401 98.78 -14.70 -209.06
C GLU A 401 99.27 -16.03 -209.68
N GLU A 402 98.53 -17.13 -209.49
CA GLU A 402 98.74 -18.40 -210.20
C GLU A 402 98.40 -18.27 -211.70
N ALA A 403 97.22 -17.73 -212.05
CA ALA A 403 96.82 -17.50 -213.44
C ALA A 403 97.78 -16.58 -214.23
N LYS A 404 98.40 -15.61 -213.54
CA LYS A 404 99.42 -14.70 -214.08
C LYS A 404 100.75 -15.39 -214.39
N ASN A 405 101.09 -16.46 -213.66
CA ASN A 405 102.33 -17.22 -213.86
C ASN A 405 102.12 -18.45 -214.76
N GLU A 406 100.92 -19.04 -214.82
CA GLU A 406 100.62 -20.18 -215.70
C GLU A 406 100.67 -19.81 -217.20
N ILE A 407 100.42 -18.54 -217.56
CA ILE A 407 100.68 -17.97 -218.89
C ILE A 407 102.20 -17.97 -219.25
N ARG A 408 103.09 -18.36 -218.32
CA ARG A 408 104.51 -18.66 -218.57
C ARG A 408 104.90 -20.14 -218.40
N SER A 409 103.93 -21.02 -218.58
CA SER A 409 104.01 -22.49 -218.76
C SER A 409 104.21 -23.32 -217.48
N LEU A 410 103.35 -24.30 -217.18
CA LEU A 410 102.06 -24.61 -217.81
C LEU A 410 102.14 -25.18 -219.24
N LYS A 411 103.14 -26.02 -219.47
CA LYS A 411 102.89 -27.29 -220.17
C LYS A 411 103.12 -28.41 -219.14
N PRO A 412 102.13 -29.27 -218.79
CA PRO A 412 100.65 -29.16 -218.90
C PRO A 412 99.79 -29.73 -217.71
N LEU A 413 98.57 -29.20 -217.48
CA LEU A 413 97.30 -29.74 -216.83
C LEU A 413 97.25 -30.85 -215.72
N ALA A 414 96.34 -30.71 -214.69
CA ALA A 414 95.16 -31.60 -214.38
C ALA A 414 94.44 -31.56 -212.95
N LYS A 415 93.06 -31.43 -212.91
CA LYS A 415 91.97 -32.22 -212.18
C LYS A 415 91.54 -32.19 -210.63
N ASP A 416 90.22 -31.93 -210.38
CA ASP A 416 89.05 -32.57 -209.57
C ASP A 416 88.96 -32.90 -207.98
N ALA A 417 87.83 -32.61 -207.18
CA ALA A 417 87.39 -33.14 -205.77
C ALA A 417 86.07 -32.57 -204.98
N GLU A 418 85.40 -33.26 -203.96
CA GLU A 418 84.07 -32.92 -203.20
C GLU A 418 83.70 -33.45 -201.69
N ALA A 419 82.55 -33.02 -201.01
CA ALA A 419 81.59 -33.65 -199.92
C ALA A 419 81.39 -33.28 -198.32
N ASP A 420 80.12 -33.31 -197.70
CA ASP A 420 79.39 -33.46 -196.28
C ASP A 420 79.55 -32.61 -194.88
N LEU A 421 78.83 -32.60 -193.64
CA LEU A 421 77.48 -32.81 -192.83
C LEU A 421 77.58 -32.42 -191.22
N LYS A 422 76.73 -32.35 -190.08
CA LYS A 422 75.29 -32.30 -189.39
C LYS A 422 75.31 -31.71 -187.83
N THR A 423 74.50 -31.70 -186.67
CA THR A 423 73.34 -32.32 -185.79
C THR A 423 72.61 -31.46 -184.57
N GLU A 424 71.94 -32.00 -183.46
CA GLU A 424 70.85 -31.45 -182.44
C GLU A 424 70.89 -31.87 -180.84
N ILE A 425 70.10 -31.70 -179.66
CA ILE A 425 68.71 -31.30 -178.99
C ILE A 425 68.62 -30.86 -177.37
N ASP A 426 67.52 -31.01 -176.49
CA ASP A 426 67.14 -30.42 -175.05
C ASP A 426 66.27 -31.32 -173.96
N HIS A 427 65.58 -31.14 -172.72
CA HIS A 427 64.91 -30.18 -171.63
C HIS A 427 64.37 -30.95 -170.25
N LEU A 428 63.66 -30.67 -169.04
CA LEU A 428 63.21 -29.70 -167.85
C LEU A 428 62.22 -30.40 -166.70
N GLY A 429 61.68 -30.11 -165.40
CA GLY A 429 61.83 -29.38 -164.01
C GLY A 429 60.57 -29.11 -162.96
N ASN A 430 60.49 -29.30 -161.54
CA ASN A 430 59.36 -28.85 -160.49
C ASN A 430 59.37 -29.06 -158.83
N PRO A 431 58.53 -28.43 -157.86
CA PRO A 431 58.49 -28.47 -156.26
C PRO A 431 57.18 -28.26 -155.24
N LYS A 432 57.15 -28.41 -153.82
CA LYS A 432 56.02 -28.02 -152.74
C LYS A 432 56.17 -28.07 -151.09
N ASN A 433 55.15 -27.82 -150.12
CA ASN A 433 55.23 -27.55 -148.55
C ASN A 433 53.93 -27.63 -147.47
N ILE A 434 54.01 -27.62 -146.04
CA ILE A 434 53.06 -27.13 -144.82
C ILE A 434 52.73 -27.96 -143.40
N ILE A 435 52.46 -27.38 -142.11
CA ILE A 435 52.20 -27.99 -140.65
C ILE A 435 51.33 -27.18 -139.46
N THR A 436 50.93 -27.69 -138.20
CA THR A 436 50.06 -27.12 -136.98
C THR A 436 50.35 -27.44 -135.38
N THR A 437 49.45 -27.23 -134.31
CA THR A 437 49.64 -27.07 -132.74
C THR A 437 48.53 -27.48 -131.61
N HIS A 438 48.75 -27.59 -130.22
CA HIS A 438 47.91 -27.23 -128.93
C HIS A 438 48.20 -27.87 -127.46
N ASP A 439 47.31 -27.73 -126.38
CA ASP A 439 47.49 -27.65 -124.85
C ASP A 439 46.30 -28.09 -123.81
N LEU A 440 46.45 -28.09 -122.43
CA LEU A 440 45.48 -28.09 -121.20
C LEU A 440 44.75 -29.40 -120.57
N GLU A 441 44.14 -29.64 -119.33
CA GLU A 441 43.95 -29.14 -117.87
C GLU A 441 43.30 -30.19 -116.80
N THR A 442 42.83 -29.84 -115.54
CA THR A 442 42.39 -30.67 -114.29
C THR A 442 41.16 -30.12 -113.41
N LYS A 443 40.63 -30.41 -112.14
CA LYS A 443 40.91 -30.98 -110.73
C LYS A 443 39.61 -31.49 -109.88
N ASN A 444 39.62 -31.85 -108.54
CA ASN A 444 38.46 -32.22 -107.56
C ASN A 444 38.77 -32.07 -105.98
N CYS A 445 38.13 -32.48 -104.81
CA CYS A 445 37.03 -33.40 -104.24
C CYS A 445 36.63 -33.19 -102.66
N PRO A 446 35.59 -33.83 -101.97
CA PRO A 446 35.02 -33.53 -100.57
C PRO A 446 34.64 -34.68 -99.48
N VAL A 447 34.16 -34.38 -98.21
CA VAL A 447 33.75 -35.31 -97.02
C VAL A 447 33.06 -34.56 -95.76
N VAL A 448 32.47 -34.98 -94.55
CA VAL A 448 31.59 -36.06 -93.86
C VAL A 448 31.14 -35.67 -92.34
N ASP A 449 30.32 -36.43 -91.52
CA ASP A 449 29.53 -36.05 -90.24
C ASP A 449 29.27 -37.18 -89.12
N THR A 450 28.44 -36.95 -88.07
CA THR A 450 27.66 -37.86 -87.11
C THR A 450 28.33 -38.49 -85.84
N LYS A 451 27.68 -38.96 -84.71
CA LYS A 451 26.42 -38.72 -83.88
C LYS A 451 26.44 -39.62 -82.57
N ILE A 452 25.31 -39.77 -81.80
CA ILE A 452 24.92 -40.77 -80.72
C ILE A 452 25.04 -40.34 -79.20
N ASP A 453 24.29 -40.89 -78.19
CA ASP A 453 22.84 -40.82 -77.76
C ASP A 453 22.58 -41.50 -76.35
N ASN A 454 21.37 -41.35 -75.72
CA ASN A 454 20.74 -42.10 -74.56
C ASN A 454 21.34 -41.93 -73.10
N GLU A 455 20.82 -42.37 -71.91
CA GLU A 455 19.67 -43.12 -71.26
C GLU A 455 19.74 -42.86 -69.68
N GLU A 456 18.90 -43.19 -68.66
CA GLU A 456 17.47 -43.58 -68.35
C GLU A 456 17.19 -43.54 -66.78
N GLY A 457 15.92 -43.63 -66.27
CA GLY A 457 15.51 -43.94 -64.84
C GLY A 457 14.90 -42.79 -63.96
N ASP A 458 14.26 -42.94 -62.77
CA ASP A 458 13.74 -44.07 -61.93
C ASP A 458 12.61 -43.61 -60.89
N SER A 459 12.70 -43.86 -59.56
CA SER A 459 11.56 -43.99 -58.59
C SER A 459 11.39 -42.84 -57.55
N SER A 460 10.26 -42.81 -56.81
CA SER A 460 9.65 -41.56 -56.28
C SER A 460 9.16 -41.54 -54.81
N SER A 461 8.89 -40.34 -54.26
CA SER A 461 7.98 -40.11 -53.11
C SER A 461 7.46 -38.65 -53.08
N ASN A 462 6.32 -38.39 -52.41
CA ASN A 462 5.68 -37.07 -52.36
C ASN A 462 4.65 -36.94 -51.21
N LEU A 463 4.29 -35.69 -50.86
CA LEU A 463 3.10 -35.27 -50.07
C LEU A 463 3.07 -35.40 -48.52
N SER A 464 2.40 -34.41 -47.90
CA SER A 464 1.91 -34.31 -46.51
C SER A 464 2.95 -34.01 -45.40
N GLY A 465 2.71 -33.12 -44.42
CA GLY A 465 1.54 -32.27 -44.17
C GLY A 465 0.98 -32.39 -42.74
N PHE A 466 1.72 -31.94 -41.72
CA PHE A 466 1.36 -32.17 -40.31
C PHE A 466 1.35 -30.91 -39.43
N HIS A 467 0.18 -30.69 -38.82
CA HIS A 467 -0.06 -30.16 -37.46
C HIS A 467 0.48 -28.77 -37.05
N SER A 468 -0.47 -27.82 -36.98
CA SER A 468 -0.43 -26.75 -35.97
C SER A 468 -0.89 -27.31 -34.62
N CYS A 469 -0.09 -27.13 -33.56
CA CYS A 469 -0.42 -27.52 -32.20
C CYS A 469 -0.40 -26.30 -31.28
N ILE A 470 -1.56 -25.95 -30.71
CA ILE A 470 -1.66 -24.91 -29.65
C ILE A 470 -1.40 -25.60 -28.31
N THR A 471 -0.31 -25.24 -27.64
CA THR A 471 0.02 -25.70 -26.28
C THR A 471 -0.10 -24.55 -25.30
N ILE A 472 -1.12 -24.61 -24.43
CA ILE A 472 -1.22 -23.77 -23.23
C ILE A 472 -0.31 -24.30 -22.11
N SER A 473 0.10 -23.44 -21.18
CA SER A 473 0.98 -23.83 -20.07
C SER A 473 0.24 -24.70 -19.05
N THR A 474 0.96 -25.63 -18.41
CA THR A 474 0.46 -26.38 -17.25
C THR A 474 0.03 -25.47 -16.11
N GLU A 475 0.62 -24.28 -16.01
CA GLU A 475 0.34 -23.26 -14.99
C GLU A 475 -0.97 -22.49 -15.27
N GLU A 476 -1.35 -22.35 -16.55
CA GLU A 476 -2.65 -21.83 -16.96
C GLU A 476 -3.76 -22.87 -16.74
N TYR A 477 -3.47 -24.15 -16.95
CA TYR A 477 -4.37 -25.26 -16.65
C TYR A 477 -4.64 -25.42 -15.14
N GLU A 478 -3.61 -25.37 -14.30
CA GLU A 478 -3.71 -25.29 -12.83
C GLU A 478 -4.60 -24.12 -12.37
N SER A 479 -4.42 -22.95 -12.98
CA SER A 479 -5.18 -21.74 -12.67
C SER A 479 -6.66 -21.85 -13.06
N LEU A 480 -6.99 -22.60 -14.12
CA LEU A 480 -8.37 -22.86 -14.52
C LEU A 480 -9.05 -23.87 -13.58
N LYS A 481 -8.32 -24.91 -13.14
CA LYS A 481 -8.81 -25.91 -12.18
C LYS A 481 -9.16 -25.27 -10.83
N ARG A 482 -8.31 -24.39 -10.32
CA ARG A 482 -8.48 -23.73 -9.01
C ARG A 482 -9.72 -22.81 -8.92
N ASN A 483 -10.27 -22.39 -10.06
CA ASN A 483 -11.53 -21.64 -10.15
C ASN A 483 -12.79 -22.52 -10.26
N ALA A 484 -12.65 -23.85 -10.38
CA ALA A 484 -13.77 -24.79 -10.43
C ALA A 484 -14.07 -25.46 -9.07
N GLU A 485 -13.09 -25.51 -8.16
CA GLU A 485 -13.18 -26.22 -6.86
C GLU A 485 -13.87 -25.39 -5.75
N GLY A 486 -14.59 -24.32 -6.12
CA GLY A 486 -15.17 -23.33 -5.20
C GLY A 486 -16.58 -23.62 -4.65
N PHE A 487 -17.13 -24.83 -4.85
CA PHE A 487 -18.54 -25.13 -4.51
C PHE A 487 -18.79 -26.39 -3.65
N ASP A 488 -17.84 -27.32 -3.52
CA ASP A 488 -18.02 -28.55 -2.72
C ASP A 488 -17.34 -28.46 -1.35
N ASN A 489 -17.94 -27.74 -0.40
CA ASN A 489 -17.46 -27.72 0.99
C ASN A 489 -18.55 -27.44 2.04
N VAL A 490 -19.63 -28.25 2.01
CA VAL A 490 -20.58 -28.40 3.12
C VAL A 490 -20.99 -29.88 3.23
N MET A 491 -21.07 -30.39 4.47
CA MET A 491 -21.65 -31.69 4.86
C MET A 491 -20.80 -32.97 4.67
N ASP A 492 -20.05 -33.36 5.72
CA ASP A 492 -19.89 -34.73 6.28
C ASP A 492 -18.74 -34.75 7.32
N SER A 493 -18.73 -35.51 8.42
CA SER A 493 -19.79 -36.16 9.23
C SER A 493 -19.20 -36.48 10.65
N PRO A 494 -20.01 -36.82 11.68
CA PRO A 494 -19.56 -37.05 13.09
C PRO A 494 -19.23 -38.56 13.35
N PRO A 495 -18.93 -39.07 14.60
CA PRO A 495 -19.01 -38.47 15.95
C PRO A 495 -17.79 -38.79 16.88
N GLU A 496 -18.04 -39.00 18.18
CA GLU A 496 -17.16 -39.54 19.25
C GLU A 496 -16.09 -38.62 19.89
N VAL A 497 -16.47 -37.90 20.96
CA VAL A 497 -16.08 -38.27 22.35
C VAL A 497 -17.24 -37.89 23.30
N SER A 498 -17.68 -38.81 24.16
CA SER A 498 -18.57 -38.49 25.29
C SER A 498 -18.35 -39.47 26.45
N SER A 499 -17.48 -39.10 27.39
CA SER A 499 -17.27 -39.84 28.64
C SER A 499 -18.50 -39.66 29.54
N HIS A 500 -19.32 -40.72 29.70
CA HIS A 500 -20.65 -40.59 30.31
C HIS A 500 -20.64 -40.36 31.84
N PRO A 501 -21.63 -39.62 32.40
CA PRO A 501 -21.58 -39.07 33.76
C PRO A 501 -22.47 -39.79 34.80
N ALA A 502 -22.78 -41.08 34.61
CA ALA A 502 -23.87 -41.76 35.34
C ALA A 502 -23.67 -41.90 36.86
N GLU A 503 -22.44 -41.89 37.39
CA GLU A 503 -22.20 -41.84 38.84
C GLU A 503 -22.34 -40.43 39.44
N SER A 504 -22.30 -39.39 38.60
CA SER A 504 -22.42 -38.00 39.03
C SER A 504 -23.86 -37.65 39.38
N GLU A 505 -24.84 -38.13 38.61
CA GLU A 505 -26.25 -37.74 38.76
C GLU A 505 -26.89 -38.32 40.04
N LEU A 506 -26.68 -39.60 40.36
CA LEU A 506 -27.19 -40.19 41.62
C LEU A 506 -26.53 -39.60 42.88
N ARG A 507 -25.27 -39.18 42.80
CA ARG A 507 -24.63 -38.41 43.89
C ARG A 507 -25.23 -37.02 44.02
N TYR A 508 -25.43 -36.33 42.90
CA TYR A 508 -26.04 -35.02 42.84
C TYR A 508 -27.47 -35.01 43.41
N GLU A 509 -28.29 -36.02 43.12
CA GLU A 509 -29.64 -36.16 43.72
C GLU A 509 -29.59 -36.44 45.24
N LEU A 510 -28.65 -37.27 45.70
CA LEU A 510 -28.52 -37.60 47.12
C LEU A 510 -27.99 -36.42 47.95
N ASP A 511 -26.98 -35.70 47.45
CA ASP A 511 -26.50 -34.47 48.09
C ASP A 511 -27.57 -33.37 48.02
N LYS A 512 -28.32 -33.23 46.92
CA LYS A 512 -29.46 -32.30 46.83
C LYS A 512 -30.55 -32.59 47.87
N LEU A 513 -30.98 -33.84 48.04
CA LEU A 513 -31.97 -34.21 49.07
C LEU A 513 -31.46 -33.99 50.51
N LYS A 514 -30.15 -34.14 50.71
CA LYS A 514 -29.49 -33.88 52.00
C LYS A 514 -29.39 -32.37 52.29
N ASP A 515 -29.14 -31.55 51.27
CA ASP A 515 -29.18 -30.09 51.35
C ASP A 515 -30.60 -29.57 51.55
N GLU A 516 -31.61 -30.11 50.84
CA GLU A 516 -33.03 -29.84 51.09
C GLU A 516 -33.45 -30.18 52.54
N LEU A 517 -32.98 -31.31 53.08
CA LEU A 517 -33.25 -31.71 54.46
C LEU A 517 -32.59 -30.80 55.50
N GLU A 518 -31.36 -30.31 55.28
CA GLU A 518 -30.73 -29.38 56.21
C GLU A 518 -31.30 -27.95 56.06
N ASN A 519 -31.64 -27.52 54.85
CA ASN A 519 -32.40 -26.29 54.60
C ASN A 519 -33.74 -26.31 55.35
N ALA A 520 -34.52 -27.40 55.28
CA ALA A 520 -35.75 -27.55 56.04
C ALA A 520 -35.52 -27.51 57.57
N LYS A 521 -34.38 -28.03 58.07
CA LYS A 521 -34.00 -27.87 59.48
C LYS A 521 -33.62 -26.42 59.82
N VAL A 522 -32.96 -25.68 58.94
CA VAL A 522 -32.68 -24.24 59.10
C VAL A 522 -33.98 -23.43 59.09
N GLU A 523 -34.92 -23.73 58.19
CA GLU A 523 -36.24 -23.10 58.16
C GLU A 523 -37.02 -23.36 59.45
N ILE A 524 -37.05 -24.60 59.96
CA ILE A 524 -37.67 -24.91 61.26
C ILE A 524 -37.00 -24.16 62.43
N ARG A 525 -35.68 -23.91 62.38
CA ARG A 525 -34.98 -23.09 63.39
C ARG A 525 -35.38 -21.61 63.30
N THR A 526 -35.48 -21.05 62.09
CA THR A 526 -35.87 -19.64 61.89
C THR A 526 -37.36 -19.39 62.18
N LEU A 527 -38.25 -20.32 61.81
CA LEU A 527 -39.67 -20.26 62.18
C LEU A 527 -39.86 -20.34 63.70
N LYS A 528 -39.00 -21.09 64.43
CA LYS A 528 -39.00 -21.09 65.89
C LYS A 528 -38.54 -19.76 66.50
N SER A 529 -37.43 -19.17 66.03
CA SER A 529 -36.99 -17.87 66.56
C SER A 529 -37.96 -16.73 66.22
N LEU A 530 -38.61 -16.78 65.05
CA LEU A 530 -39.70 -15.88 64.68
C LEU A 530 -40.95 -16.09 65.57
N ALA A 531 -41.30 -17.33 65.92
CA ALA A 531 -42.40 -17.63 66.83
C ALA A 531 -42.10 -17.17 68.27
N GLU A 532 -40.88 -17.38 68.77
CA GLU A 532 -40.44 -16.87 70.08
C GLU A 532 -40.47 -15.34 70.13
N GLU A 533 -40.02 -14.66 69.08
CA GLU A 533 -40.07 -13.21 68.98
C GLU A 533 -41.52 -12.68 68.84
N ALA A 534 -42.39 -13.39 68.12
CA ALA A 534 -43.81 -13.09 68.08
C ALA A 534 -44.47 -13.26 69.47
N VAL A 535 -44.08 -14.27 70.25
CA VAL A 535 -44.51 -14.47 71.64
C VAL A 535 -44.00 -13.33 72.54
N ARG A 536 -42.73 -12.91 72.44
CA ARG A 536 -42.21 -11.75 73.18
C ARG A 536 -43.00 -10.47 72.87
N ARG A 537 -43.33 -10.24 71.60
CA ARG A 537 -44.14 -9.08 71.17
C ARG A 537 -45.59 -9.17 71.67
N ALA A 538 -46.19 -10.36 71.65
CA ALA A 538 -47.51 -10.60 72.24
C ALA A 538 -47.51 -10.38 73.75
N GLU A 539 -46.52 -10.91 74.48
CA GLU A 539 -46.33 -10.65 75.90
C GLU A 539 -46.13 -9.17 76.22
N LEU A 540 -45.33 -8.45 75.42
CA LEU A 540 -45.12 -7.01 75.60
C LEU A 540 -46.41 -6.23 75.34
N SER A 541 -47.17 -6.62 74.32
CA SER A 541 -48.49 -6.06 74.00
C SER A 541 -49.50 -6.32 75.13
N ASP A 542 -49.57 -7.53 75.69
CA ASP A 542 -50.45 -7.83 76.82
C ASP A 542 -49.98 -7.16 78.13
N LYS A 543 -48.68 -6.98 78.37
CA LYS A 543 -48.14 -6.18 79.49
C LYS A 543 -48.52 -4.70 79.34
N ALA A 544 -48.41 -4.13 78.14
CA ALA A 544 -48.84 -2.77 77.83
C ALA A 544 -50.36 -2.61 77.96
N LYS A 545 -51.13 -3.56 77.44
CA LYS A 545 -52.60 -3.62 77.58
C LYS A 545 -53.03 -3.74 79.04
N LEU A 546 -52.37 -4.56 79.86
CA LEU A 546 -52.63 -4.65 81.30
C LEU A 546 -52.33 -3.33 82.03
N ALA A 547 -51.28 -2.62 81.63
CA ALA A 547 -50.98 -1.28 82.16
C ALA A 547 -52.07 -0.26 81.78
N VAL A 548 -52.52 -0.25 80.52
CA VAL A 548 -53.63 0.59 80.04
C VAL A 548 -54.97 0.19 80.68
N GLU A 549 -55.23 -1.11 80.86
CA GLU A 549 -56.43 -1.59 81.55
C GLU A 549 -56.42 -1.24 83.04
N ASP A 550 -55.26 -1.21 83.71
CA ASP A 550 -55.16 -0.76 85.09
C ASP A 550 -55.25 0.78 85.20
N GLN A 551 -54.70 1.55 84.25
CA GLN A 551 -55.00 2.98 84.14
C GLN A 551 -56.50 3.23 83.90
N LEU A 552 -57.15 2.44 83.04
CA LEU A 552 -58.61 2.49 82.84
C LEU A 552 -59.38 2.00 84.07
N ARG A 553 -58.87 1.06 84.86
CA ARG A 553 -59.44 0.63 86.15
C ARG A 553 -59.36 1.76 87.17
N LYS A 554 -58.20 2.42 87.28
CA LYS A 554 -57.98 3.62 88.12
C LYS A 554 -58.86 4.78 87.68
N TRP A 555 -58.99 5.04 86.37
CA TRP A 555 -59.88 6.08 85.83
C TRP A 555 -61.35 5.75 86.03
N ARG A 556 -61.78 4.50 85.81
CA ARG A 556 -63.14 4.04 86.14
C ARG A 556 -63.42 4.20 87.64
N HIS A 557 -62.47 3.83 88.50
CA HIS A 557 -62.60 4.00 89.96
C HIS A 557 -62.66 5.47 90.38
N MET A 558 -61.83 6.35 89.79
CA MET A 558 -61.87 7.80 90.02
C MET A 558 -63.18 8.43 89.51
N LYS A 559 -63.62 8.06 88.30
CA LYS A 559 -64.90 8.49 87.72
C LYS A 559 -66.09 7.94 88.50
N GLN A 560 -65.98 6.73 89.05
CA GLN A 560 -66.99 6.16 89.95
C GLN A 560 -66.99 6.89 91.30
N ARG A 561 -65.84 7.24 91.89
CA ARG A 561 -65.76 8.10 93.08
C ARG A 561 -66.33 9.50 92.84
N THR A 562 -66.12 10.07 91.66
CA THR A 562 -66.73 11.36 91.27
C THR A 562 -68.25 11.22 91.10
N ARG A 563 -68.71 10.09 90.54
CA ARG A 563 -70.13 9.75 90.39
C ARG A 563 -70.81 9.34 91.69
N THR A 564 -70.12 8.76 92.67
CA THR A 564 -70.70 8.49 94.00
C THR A 564 -70.63 9.72 94.90
N ALA A 565 -69.67 10.62 94.71
CA ALA A 565 -69.71 11.96 95.33
C ALA A 565 -70.87 12.79 94.77
N SER A 566 -71.07 12.81 93.45
CA SER A 566 -72.23 13.49 92.82
C SER A 566 -73.55 12.75 93.07
N GLY A 567 -73.53 11.42 93.11
CA GLY A 567 -74.67 10.55 93.39
C GLY A 567 -75.05 10.51 94.88
N ALA A 568 -74.16 10.90 95.77
CA ALA A 568 -74.52 11.27 97.15
C ALA A 568 -75.31 12.60 97.22
N HIS A 569 -75.63 13.23 96.08
CA HIS A 569 -76.65 14.26 95.94
C HIS A 569 -77.84 13.84 95.05
N GLN A 570 -77.74 12.72 94.32
CA GLN A 570 -78.81 12.14 93.48
C GLN A 570 -78.67 10.61 93.43
N GLY A 571 -79.49 9.92 94.24
CA GLY A 571 -79.37 8.47 94.45
C GLY A 571 -80.07 7.59 93.41
N GLU A 572 -79.89 6.28 93.61
CA GLU A 572 -80.69 5.16 93.09
C GLU A 572 -80.69 4.85 91.58
N THR A 573 -80.71 3.53 91.28
CA THR A 573 -81.03 2.87 89.99
C THR A 573 -80.37 3.42 88.71
N THR A 574 -79.20 2.96 88.23
CA THR A 574 -78.79 1.62 87.74
C THR A 574 -79.47 1.10 86.45
N HIS A 575 -78.61 0.82 85.45
CA HIS A 575 -78.78 -0.18 84.39
C HIS A 575 -79.80 0.10 83.25
N ASP A 576 -79.70 -0.51 82.06
CA ASP A 576 -78.90 -1.71 81.70
C ASP A 576 -78.11 -1.62 80.36
N CYS A 577 -77.43 -2.72 79.99
CA CYS A 577 -76.35 -2.78 78.99
C CYS A 577 -76.64 -3.62 77.73
N ARG A 578 -75.97 -3.25 76.61
CA ARG A 578 -75.51 -4.09 75.46
C ARG A 578 -76.54 -4.88 74.62
N ASN A 579 -76.34 -4.92 73.29
CA ASN A 579 -75.70 -6.08 72.61
C ASN A 579 -75.61 -6.01 71.07
N LEU A 580 -74.65 -6.78 70.50
CA LEU A 580 -74.48 -7.21 69.08
C LEU A 580 -74.30 -6.10 67.98
N SER A 581 -73.76 -6.35 66.77
CA SER A 581 -72.71 -7.30 66.29
C SER A 581 -72.30 -7.00 64.83
N ALA A 582 -71.11 -7.48 64.42
CA ALA A 582 -70.66 -7.84 63.07
C ALA A 582 -70.57 -6.78 61.93
N ASP A 583 -69.33 -6.60 61.45
CA ASP A 583 -68.81 -6.74 60.07
C ASP A 583 -69.49 -6.05 58.87
N ILE A 584 -68.67 -5.32 58.07
CA ILE A 584 -68.61 -5.32 56.59
C ILE A 584 -67.46 -4.40 56.11
N GLU A 585 -66.64 -4.90 55.18
CA GLU A 585 -65.71 -4.12 54.32
C GLU A 585 -66.33 -3.92 52.91
N PRO A 586 -65.79 -3.03 52.05
CA PRO A 586 -65.14 -1.74 52.28
C PRO A 586 -65.80 -0.65 51.40
N LEU A 587 -65.30 0.60 51.37
CA LEU A 587 -65.39 1.47 50.19
C LEU A 587 -64.51 2.72 50.25
N VAL A 588 -63.92 3.10 49.12
CA VAL A 588 -63.25 4.39 48.94
C VAL A 588 -64.31 5.45 48.59
N SER A 589 -64.33 6.58 49.31
CA SER A 589 -65.09 7.78 48.91
C SER A 589 -64.49 9.07 49.49
N ARG A 590 -64.19 9.99 48.57
CA ARG A 590 -63.89 11.42 48.76
C ARG A 590 -64.99 12.19 47.99
N PRO A 591 -65.28 13.48 48.21
CA PRO A 591 -64.73 14.47 49.14
C PRO A 591 -65.86 15.04 50.07
N PRO A 592 -65.82 16.28 50.65
CA PRO A 592 -65.65 17.58 49.97
C PRO A 592 -64.45 18.41 50.50
N MET A 593 -64.28 19.62 49.94
CA MET A 593 -63.30 20.64 50.38
C MET A 593 -64.02 21.93 50.84
N TYR A 594 -63.23 22.89 51.33
CA TYR A 594 -63.62 24.19 51.91
C TYR A 594 -64.21 24.09 53.34
N ASN A 595 -63.87 24.95 54.31
CA ASN A 595 -62.90 26.06 54.30
C ASN A 595 -62.38 26.36 55.73
N GLY A 596 -61.13 26.83 55.87
CA GLY A 596 -60.58 27.38 57.12
C GLY A 596 -59.42 26.57 57.76
N ILE A 597 -58.30 27.26 58.00
CA ILE A 597 -57.04 26.80 58.61
C ILE A 597 -56.57 27.98 59.49
N PRO A 598 -56.18 27.78 60.78
CA PRO A 598 -54.86 27.25 61.08
C PRO A 598 -54.71 26.23 62.23
N SER A 599 -53.93 25.19 61.93
CA SER A 599 -52.85 24.63 62.78
C SER A 599 -53.11 24.31 64.27
N HIS A 600 -53.53 23.07 64.53
CA HIS A 600 -52.60 22.07 65.06
C HIS A 600 -53.16 20.64 64.96
N TYR A 601 -52.36 19.70 64.46
CA TYR A 601 -52.56 18.26 64.69
C TYR A 601 -51.21 17.59 64.88
N VAL A 602 -51.08 16.73 65.88
CA VAL A 602 -49.82 16.04 66.19
C VAL A 602 -49.81 14.67 65.49
N PRO A 603 -48.80 14.33 64.68
CA PRO A 603 -48.74 13.03 64.02
C PRO A 603 -48.58 11.89 65.03
N LEU A 604 -49.25 10.77 64.76
CA LEU A 604 -49.46 9.67 65.71
C LEU A 604 -48.16 9.01 66.22
N SER A 605 -47.07 9.10 65.44
CA SER A 605 -45.73 8.66 65.85
C SER A 605 -45.25 9.32 67.14
N LYS A 606 -45.63 10.59 67.39
CA LYS A 606 -45.27 11.34 68.60
C LYS A 606 -46.14 11.00 69.82
N VAL A 607 -47.18 10.17 69.64
CA VAL A 607 -48.06 9.66 70.70
C VAL A 607 -47.75 8.19 71.02
N LEU A 608 -47.36 7.39 70.03
CA LEU A 608 -46.98 5.98 70.19
C LEU A 608 -45.48 5.76 70.48
N ASN A 609 -44.67 6.83 70.38
CA ASN A 609 -43.24 6.87 70.75
C ASN A 609 -42.37 5.74 70.16
N MET A 610 -42.71 5.29 68.95
CA MET A 610 -41.87 4.36 68.19
C MET A 610 -40.78 5.13 67.45
N LYS A 611 -39.51 4.74 67.65
CA LYS A 611 -38.44 5.02 66.71
C LYS A 611 -38.28 3.85 65.72
N PHE A 612 -37.95 4.23 64.50
CA PHE A 612 -37.30 3.37 63.51
C PHE A 612 -35.79 3.32 63.81
#